data_AF-A0A6I2R6Y7-F1
#
_entry.id   AF-A0A6I2R6Y7-F1
#
_cell.length_a   1.000
_cell.length_b   1.000
_cell.length_c   1.000
_cell.angle_alpha   90.00
_cell.angle_beta   90.00
_cell.angle_gamma   90.00
#
_symmetry.space_group_name_H-M   'P 1'
#
loop_
_entity.id
_entity.type
_entity.pdbx_description
1 polymer ?
#
loop_
_entity_poly.entity_id
_entity_poly.type
_entity_poly.pdbx_seq_one_letter_code
_entity_poly.pdbx_strand_id
1 'polypeptide(L)'
;MSEVVRVHDPNIGPLDGVCLEAKCAITRFSIGKNKVVAIKSQEMADCNIKASMGLGILSISIPGRAQMVSIRIDEAMAVLKEAADAANDVAAGRKEGKADG
;
A
#
# COMPACT_ATOMS: atom_id res chain seq x y z
N MET A 1 -9.88 -4.02 -13.48
CA MET A 1 -9.89 -3.31 -12.18
C MET A 1 -9.83 -4.36 -11.10
N SER A 2 -9.03 -4.15 -10.06
CA SER A 2 -9.06 -5.02 -8.88
C SER A 2 -10.32 -4.74 -8.06
N GLU A 3 -10.90 -5.78 -7.46
CA GLU A 3 -12.15 -5.72 -6.69
C GLU A 3 -11.89 -5.99 -5.21
N VAL A 4 -12.51 -5.19 -4.35
CA VAL A 4 -12.48 -5.40 -2.90
C VAL A 4 -13.63 -6.33 -2.53
N VAL A 5 -13.30 -7.49 -1.98
CA VAL A 5 -14.27 -8.52 -1.56
C VAL A 5 -14.30 -8.65 -0.03
N ARG A 6 -15.45 -8.98 0.54
CA ARG A 6 -15.56 -9.27 1.98
C ARG A 6 -15.01 -10.66 2.28
N VAL A 7 -14.38 -10.82 3.44
CA VAL A 7 -13.95 -12.13 3.92
C VAL A 7 -15.16 -12.88 4.48
N HIS A 8 -15.42 -14.07 3.93
CA HIS A 8 -16.54 -14.92 4.36
C HIS A 8 -16.08 -16.21 5.07
N ASP A 9 -14.79 -16.54 4.99
CA ASP A 9 -14.21 -17.71 5.62
C ASP A 9 -13.27 -17.27 6.76
N PRO A 10 -13.57 -17.63 8.03
CA PRO A 10 -12.75 -17.24 9.17
C PRO A 10 -11.35 -17.87 9.16
N ASN A 11 -11.13 -18.94 8.38
CA ASN A 11 -9.82 -19.59 8.27
C ASN A 11 -8.82 -18.77 7.45
N ILE A 12 -9.31 -17.88 6.58
CA ILE A 12 -8.48 -17.03 5.72
C ILE A 12 -8.39 -15.59 6.22
N GLY A 13 -9.16 -15.19 7.23
CA GLY A 13 -9.11 -13.85 7.82
C GLY A 13 -10.31 -13.55 8.72
N PRO A 14 -10.31 -12.40 9.41
CA PRO A 14 -11.43 -12.01 10.26
C PRO A 14 -12.69 -11.72 9.41
N LEU A 15 -13.88 -12.01 9.95
CA LEU A 15 -15.16 -11.90 9.23
C LEU A 15 -15.60 -10.45 8.95
N ASP A 16 -15.04 -9.48 9.68
CA ASP A 16 -15.18 -8.06 9.38
C ASP A 16 -14.12 -7.56 8.37
N GLY A 17 -13.30 -8.48 7.87
CA GLY A 17 -12.22 -8.20 6.97
C GLY A 17 -12.66 -8.03 5.53
N VAL A 18 -11.84 -7.32 4.78
CA VAL A 18 -11.89 -7.24 3.31
C VAL A 18 -10.58 -7.71 2.71
N CYS A 19 -10.64 -8.11 1.45
CA CYS A 19 -9.52 -8.61 0.68
C CYS A 19 -9.50 -7.97 -0.71
N LEU A 20 -8.32 -7.69 -1.23
CA LEU A 20 -8.07 -7.20 -2.58
C LEU A 20 -6.90 -7.97 -3.18
N GLU A 21 -7.14 -8.60 -4.33
CA GLU A 21 -6.06 -9.16 -5.15
C GLU A 21 -5.58 -8.10 -6.15
N ALA A 22 -4.28 -7.78 -6.10
CA ALA A 22 -3.68 -6.71 -6.87
C ALA A 22 -2.33 -7.10 -7.44
N LYS A 23 -1.99 -6.57 -8.62
CA LYS A 23 -0.63 -6.62 -9.15
C LYS A 23 0.21 -5.54 -8.48
N CYS A 24 1.14 -5.92 -7.62
CA CYS A 24 2.09 -4.99 -7.00
C CYS A 24 3.41 -4.95 -7.76
N ALA A 25 4.05 -3.78 -7.76
CA ALA A 25 5.47 -3.67 -8.06
C ALA A 25 6.29 -3.98 -6.80
N ILE A 26 7.11 -5.03 -6.85
CA ILE A 26 8.02 -5.38 -5.77
C ILE A 26 9.41 -4.89 -6.11
N THR A 27 9.94 -4.01 -5.27
CA THR A 27 11.31 -3.53 -5.38
C THR A 27 12.20 -4.30 -4.42
N ARG A 28 13.26 -4.93 -4.95
CA ARG A 28 14.33 -5.53 -4.14
C ARG A 28 15.47 -4.54 -4.05
N PHE A 29 15.97 -4.33 -2.84
CA PHE A 29 17.09 -3.44 -2.58
C PHE A 29 18.37 -4.26 -2.36
N SER A 30 19.52 -3.74 -2.81
CA SER A 30 20.82 -4.24 -2.40
C SER A 30 21.20 -3.65 -1.05
N ILE A 31 21.83 -4.46 -0.20
CA ILE A 31 22.23 -4.09 1.15
C ILE A 31 23.76 -4.08 1.22
N GLY A 32 24.33 -2.96 1.65
CA GLY A 32 25.76 -2.81 1.95
C GLY A 32 25.94 -2.25 3.36
N LYS A 33 26.80 -2.87 4.18
CA LYS A 33 27.01 -2.49 5.60
C LYS A 33 25.68 -2.30 6.37
N ASN A 34 24.73 -3.22 6.20
CA ASN A 34 23.39 -3.19 6.81
C ASN A 34 22.51 -1.97 6.44
N LYS A 35 22.82 -1.26 5.35
CA LYS A 35 21.99 -0.17 4.82
C LYS A 35 21.56 -0.49 3.40
N VAL A 36 20.36 -0.04 3.04
CA VAL A 36 19.91 -0.03 1.64
C VAL A 36 20.82 0.91 0.86
N VAL A 37 21.49 0.39 -0.18
CA VAL A 37 22.46 1.16 -0.98
C VAL A 37 21.99 1.43 -2.40
N ALA A 38 21.21 0.53 -3.00
CA ALA A 38 20.63 0.73 -4.31
C ALA A 38 19.39 -0.15 -4.53
N ILE A 39 18.63 0.15 -5.59
CA ILE A 39 17.63 -0.77 -6.14
C ILE A 39 18.37 -1.88 -6.89
N LYS A 40 18.09 -3.13 -6.55
CA LYS A 40 18.67 -4.31 -7.20
C LYS A 40 17.81 -4.78 -8.37
N SER A 41 16.49 -4.85 -8.17
CA SER A 41 15.54 -5.25 -9.21
C SER A 41 14.12 -4.80 -8.86
N GLN A 42 13.27 -4.75 -9.88
CA GLN A 42 11.83 -4.56 -9.74
C GLN A 42 11.11 -5.64 -10.54
N GLU A 43 10.04 -6.20 -9.97
CA GLU A 43 9.21 -7.20 -10.62
C GLU A 43 7.74 -7.01 -10.25
N MET A 44 6.84 -7.36 -11.16
CA MET A 44 5.41 -7.40 -10.85
C MET A 44 5.05 -8.75 -10.25
N ALA A 45 4.28 -8.76 -9.17
CA ALA A 45 3.73 -9.98 -8.60
C ALA A 45 2.31 -9.78 -8.13
N ASP A 46 1.59 -10.88 -8.00
CA ASP A 46 0.30 -10.89 -7.31
C ASP A 46 0.52 -10.64 -5.82
N CYS A 47 -0.30 -9.76 -5.27
CA CYS A 47 -0.40 -9.47 -3.86
C CYS A 47 -1.81 -9.75 -3.40
N ASN A 48 -1.91 -10.19 -2.15
CA ASN A 48 -3.15 -10.22 -1.42
C ASN A 48 -3.08 -9.16 -0.31
N ILE A 49 -3.96 -8.15 -0.41
CA ILE A 49 -4.09 -7.06 0.55
C ILE A 49 -5.34 -7.32 1.39
N LYS A 50 -5.21 -7.32 2.72
CA LYS A 50 -6.34 -7.48 3.63
C LYS A 50 -6.43 -6.32 4.60
N ALA A 51 -7.64 -5.99 5.02
CA ALA A 51 -7.87 -5.01 6.07
C ALA A 51 -8.99 -5.48 6.99
N SER A 52 -8.90 -5.20 8.29
CA SER A 52 -9.98 -5.38 9.26
C SER A 52 -10.00 -4.20 10.21
N MET A 53 -11.13 -3.52 10.31
CA MET A 53 -11.30 -2.37 11.20
C MET A 53 -11.43 -2.80 12.66
N GLY A 54 -12.07 -3.94 12.93
CA GLY A 54 -12.17 -4.51 14.27
C GLY A 54 -10.80 -4.90 14.84
N LEU A 55 -9.87 -5.35 13.98
CA LEU A 55 -8.48 -5.58 14.37
C LEU A 55 -7.57 -4.35 14.22
N GLY A 56 -8.01 -3.34 13.47
CA GLY A 56 -7.24 -2.12 13.20
C GLY A 56 -6.01 -2.32 12.29
N ILE A 57 -5.99 -3.38 11.47
CA ILE A 57 -4.80 -3.80 10.68
C ILE A 57 -5.09 -3.80 9.18
N LEU A 58 -4.14 -3.27 8.41
CA LEU A 58 -3.96 -3.47 6.97
C LEU A 58 -2.74 -4.37 6.78
N SER A 59 -2.84 -5.41 5.95
CA SER A 59 -1.72 -6.27 5.60
C SER A 59 -1.58 -6.49 4.11
N ILE A 60 -0.35 -6.71 3.67
CA ILE A 60 0.03 -7.03 2.30
C ILE A 60 0.88 -8.30 2.35
N SER A 61 0.48 -9.28 1.56
CA SER A 61 1.22 -10.54 1.40
C SER A 61 1.43 -10.83 -0.09
N ILE A 62 2.50 -11.54 -0.41
CA ILE A 62 2.82 -11.96 -1.77
C ILE A 62 2.74 -13.48 -1.78
N PRO A 63 1.73 -14.10 -2.43
CA PRO A 63 1.63 -15.55 -2.52
C PRO A 63 2.93 -16.19 -3.01
N GLY A 64 3.34 -17.28 -2.36
CA GLY A 64 4.63 -17.94 -2.64
C GLY A 64 5.85 -17.27 -1.97
N ARG A 65 5.68 -16.13 -1.29
CA ARG A 65 6.69 -15.59 -0.37
C ARG A 65 6.20 -15.78 1.05
N ALA A 66 7.01 -16.41 1.90
CA ALA A 66 6.72 -16.63 3.31
C ALA A 66 6.90 -15.33 4.13
N GLN A 67 6.26 -14.24 3.69
CA GLN A 67 6.36 -12.93 4.32
C GLN A 67 5.06 -12.15 4.11
N MET A 68 4.56 -11.59 5.20
CA MET A 68 3.45 -10.63 5.24
C MET A 68 3.95 -9.37 5.96
N VAL A 69 3.56 -8.21 5.44
CA VAL A 69 3.79 -6.92 6.11
C VAL A 69 2.45 -6.39 6.56
N SER A 70 2.36 -5.98 7.81
CA SER A 70 1.13 -5.46 8.41
C SER A 70 1.40 -4.11 9.07
N ILE A 71 0.48 -3.17 8.91
CA ILE A 71 0.51 -1.84 9.52
C ILE A 71 -0.85 -1.51 10.11
N ARG A 72 -0.91 -0.53 11.00
CA ARG A 72 -2.20 -0.07 11.54
C ARG A 72 -2.95 0.73 10.49
N ILE A 73 -4.28 0.58 10.46
CA ILE A 73 -5.12 1.27 9.47
C ILE A 73 -5.10 2.78 9.68
N ASP A 74 -5.09 3.26 10.93
CA ASP A 74 -5.05 4.69 11.23
C ASP A 74 -3.76 5.36 10.73
N GLU A 75 -2.62 4.69 10.88
CA GLU A 75 -1.34 5.14 10.32
C GLU A 75 -1.38 5.16 8.79
N ALA A 76 -1.91 4.11 8.16
CA ALA A 76 -2.07 4.06 6.71
C ALA A 76 -2.96 5.21 6.20
N MET A 77 -4.08 5.47 6.86
CA MET A 77 -4.98 6.58 6.52
C MET A 77 -4.33 7.94 6.73
N ALA A 78 -3.54 8.12 7.79
CA ALA A 78 -2.81 9.36 8.03
C ALA A 78 -1.80 9.66 6.91
N VAL A 79 -1.04 8.65 6.47
CA VAL A 79 -0.10 8.79 5.34
C VAL A 79 -0.84 9.11 4.05
N LEU A 80 -1.96 8.42 3.77
CA LEU A 80 -2.75 8.66 2.56
C LEU A 80 -3.39 10.06 2.55
N LYS A 81 -3.88 10.53 3.70
CA LYS A 81 -4.40 11.89 3.86
C LYS A 81 -3.32 12.92 3.54
N GLU A 82 -2.16 12.82 4.17
CA GLU A 82 -1.06 13.77 3.97
C GLU A 82 -0.57 13.76 2.51
N ALA A 83 -0.50 12.58 1.88
CA ALA A 83 -0.15 12.48 0.47
C ALA A 83 -1.17 13.17 -0.45
N ALA A 84 -2.47 13.08 -0.14
CA ALA A 84 -3.52 13.76 -0.88
C ALA A 84 -3.45 15.28 -0.69
N ASP A 85 -3.23 15.75 0.53
CA ASP A 85 -3.05 17.17 0.86
C ASP A 85 -1.84 17.75 0.10
N ALA A 86 -0.69 17.08 0.17
CA ALA A 86 0.51 17.49 -0.57
C ALA A 86 0.31 17.54 -2.09
N ALA A 87 -0.47 16.61 -2.66
CA ALA A 87 -0.81 16.63 -4.08
C ALA A 87 -1.70 17.83 -4.45
N ASN A 88 -2.64 18.19 -3.58
CA ASN A 88 -3.51 19.36 -3.77
C ASN A 88 -2.72 20.66 -3.71
N ASP A 89 -1.79 20.81 -2.76
CA ASP A 89 -0.93 21.99 -2.65
C ASP A 89 -0.10 22.22 -3.92
N VAL A 90 0.50 21.14 -4.45
CA VAL A 90 1.24 21.19 -5.73
C VAL A 90 0.32 21.59 -6.90
N ALA A 91 -0.91 21.09 -6.92
CA ALA A 91 -1.87 21.43 -7.96
C ALA A 91 -2.36 22.89 -7.86
N ALA A 92 -2.51 23.44 -6.65
CA ALA A 92 -2.89 24.82 -6.39
C ALA A 92 -1.77 25.79 -6.79
N GLY A 93 -0.52 25.53 -6.38
CA GLY A 93 0.63 26.36 -6.78
C GLY A 93 0.88 26.38 -8.29
N ARG A 94 0.55 25.28 -9.01
CA ARG A 94 0.58 25.26 -10.48
C ARG A 94 -0.52 26.09 -11.14
N LYS A 95 -1.64 26.36 -10.46
CA LYS A 95 -2.71 27.23 -10.98
C LYS A 95 -2.36 28.70 -10.83
N GLU A 96 -1.68 29.09 -9.75
CA GLU A 96 -1.21 30.47 -9.54
C GLU A 96 -0.12 30.85 -10.57
N GLY A 97 0.78 29.92 -10.93
CA GLY A 97 1.82 30.16 -11.94
C GLY A 97 1.35 30.15 -13.40
N LYS A 98 0.06 29.94 -13.68
CA LYS A 98 -0.49 29.87 -15.05
C LYS A 98 -1.46 31.01 -15.38
N ALA A 99 -1.70 31.92 -14.45
CA ALA A 99 -2.64 33.03 -14.59
C ALA A 99 -2.04 34.30 -15.21
N ASP A 100 -0.71 34.38 -15.38
CA ASP A 100 -0.03 35.50 -16.04
C ASP A 100 0.73 35.01 -17.27
N GLY A 101 0.13 35.18 -18.45
CA GLY A 101 0.72 34.88 -19.76
C GLY A 101 -0.23 35.20 -20.91
#